data_AF-A0A806KGA2-F1
#
_entry.id   AF-A0A806KGA2-F1
#
_cell.length_a   1.000
_cell.length_b   1.000
_cell.length_c   1.000
_cell.angle_alpha   90.00
_cell.angle_beta   90.00
_cell.angle_gamma   90.00
#
_symmetry.space_group_name_H-M   'P 1'
#
loop_
_entity.id
_entity.type
_entity.pdbx_description
1 polymer ?
#
loop_
_entity_poly.entity_id
_entity_poly.type
_entity_poly.pdbx_seq_one_letter_code
_entity_poly.pdbx_strand_id
1 'polypeptide(L)'
;MKINFEKLTTPQYIFFIYVIAASALIMVFRFILPGSEPPLEIFARNWRIIQGLLEVFNFFPALALSALILPFGLSAFEENYQSFSEIFFKRLIVSVVLAICAAVIYGLVYFLVLPTVKNNEENMRFEGEVYQLAKTYAQERGAEGNWQEASQFLAICDVIWPNSPSLEGLRTDIEVNLQKAQATESREESQARAALSRDWRGADVSALPGSQQPVDATQAITLGRTAFNETRYYDAHWLATLAGRLAIPGSPEAATAARLASEAWNMIASQAPNRMETRLYQLYNLKLSGYQAMQSSDWIRAFYIFQELLSLTPDDPDAANFYAASELGAKEYAFFIDEMELSLGTIQTGALFSLPAAGQTSSQNGRAVLRFSSLTTSADVSYGMGVEYMAFDANSVPTASVRSRYAKLLPVTLDEKEHVLILMHALDRYDQNNSYDSEWLLGAKIPGGIILNVSYEDLLLFSHIRRGLPNLQIDELFLASGKVEAAGYVYQIFDAEILNRIGTVIFLLPMAVIVIVLGWRYRVKAKPRYVFILMLPVLPVVFHGFVFLYRSVFNTLGIWLVLSIGFTAALVVYIFVAAVIMLVSLIVLAAQHS
;
A
#
# COMPACT_ATOMS: atom_id res chain seq x y z
N MET A 1 22.16 42.16 -25.41
CA MET A 1 22.70 40.85 -25.84
C MET A 1 22.48 40.73 -27.35
N LYS A 2 23.47 41.09 -28.18
CA LYS A 2 23.35 40.98 -29.65
C LYS A 2 23.41 39.49 -30.02
N ILE A 3 22.29 38.93 -30.44
CA ILE A 3 22.22 37.54 -30.92
C ILE A 3 22.96 37.52 -32.28
N ASN A 4 24.15 36.91 -32.33
CA ASN A 4 24.93 36.76 -33.56
C ASN A 4 24.20 35.79 -34.51
N PHE A 5 23.56 36.32 -35.55
CA PHE A 5 22.83 35.56 -36.57
C PHE A 5 23.70 34.53 -37.31
N GLU A 6 25.02 34.70 -37.35
CA GLU A 6 25.95 33.70 -37.92
C GLU A 6 26.12 32.45 -37.05
N LYS A 7 25.92 32.52 -35.73
CA LYS A 7 25.96 31.31 -34.87
C LYS A 7 24.67 30.49 -35.01
N LEU A 8 23.55 31.15 -35.29
CA LEU A 8 22.21 30.54 -35.45
C LEU A 8 22.09 29.63 -36.68
N THR A 9 23.00 29.71 -37.65
CA THR A 9 22.97 28.88 -38.87
C THR A 9 23.86 27.63 -38.79
N THR A 10 24.60 27.46 -37.69
CA THR A 10 25.43 26.25 -37.52
C THR A 10 24.55 25.05 -37.09
N PRO A 11 24.88 23.83 -37.56
CA PRO A 11 24.02 22.64 -37.41
C PRO A 11 23.72 22.29 -35.95
N GLN A 12 24.64 22.59 -35.02
CA GLN A 12 24.47 22.34 -33.59
C GLN A 12 23.34 23.18 -32.99
N TYR A 13 23.30 24.49 -33.23
CA TYR A 13 22.22 25.34 -32.70
C TYR A 13 20.89 25.04 -33.36
N ILE A 14 20.86 24.75 -34.66
CA ILE A 14 19.63 24.32 -35.34
C ILE A 14 19.08 23.05 -34.68
N PHE A 15 19.94 22.08 -34.39
CA PHE A 15 19.54 20.85 -33.73
C PHE A 15 18.91 21.12 -32.35
N PHE A 16 19.62 21.84 -31.48
CA PHE A 16 19.13 22.12 -30.12
C PHE A 16 17.87 22.98 -30.11
N ILE A 17 17.85 24.07 -30.88
CA ILE A 17 16.70 24.97 -30.95
C ILE A 17 15.47 24.23 -31.48
N TYR A 18 15.63 23.41 -32.52
CA TYR A 18 14.53 22.67 -33.09
C TYR A 18 13.95 21.64 -32.11
N VAL A 19 14.81 20.82 -31.49
CA VAL A 19 14.38 19.81 -30.52
C VAL A 19 13.70 20.46 -29.31
N ILE A 20 14.27 21.54 -28.76
CA ILE A 20 13.68 22.27 -27.62
C ILE A 20 12.35 22.94 -28.02
N ALA A 21 12.31 23.65 -29.14
CA ALA A 21 11.11 24.35 -29.59
C ALA A 21 9.97 23.37 -29.93
N ALA A 22 10.27 22.25 -30.59
CA ALA A 22 9.29 21.21 -30.88
C ALA A 22 8.80 20.52 -29.60
N SER A 23 9.69 20.25 -28.64
CA SER A 23 9.32 19.65 -27.35
C SER A 23 8.44 20.60 -26.53
N ALA A 24 8.75 21.91 -26.52
CA ALA A 24 7.92 22.93 -25.89
C ALA A 24 6.56 23.07 -26.58
N LEU A 25 6.52 22.99 -27.92
CA LEU A 25 5.26 23.00 -28.68
C LEU A 25 4.37 21.81 -28.31
N ILE A 26 4.93 20.60 -28.20
CA ILE A 26 4.19 19.39 -27.79
C ILE A 26 3.63 19.57 -26.38
N MET A 27 4.45 20.08 -25.44
CA MET A 27 4.00 20.36 -24.07
C MET A 27 2.85 21.37 -24.07
N VAL A 28 3.01 22.53 -24.73
CA VAL A 28 1.96 23.56 -24.82
C VAL A 28 0.69 23.01 -25.48
N PHE A 29 0.84 22.22 -26.54
CA PHE A 29 -0.28 21.56 -27.21
C PHE A 29 -1.07 20.68 -26.24
N ARG A 30 -0.39 19.92 -25.36
CA ARG A 30 -1.06 19.12 -24.32
C ARG A 30 -1.67 19.89 -23.17
N PHE A 31 -1.21 21.10 -22.91
CA PHE A 31 -1.91 22.00 -21.99
C PHE A 31 -3.22 22.53 -22.58
N ILE A 32 -3.30 22.73 -23.90
CA ILE A 32 -4.48 23.28 -24.59
C ILE A 32 -5.50 22.18 -24.94
N LEU A 33 -5.02 21.05 -25.47
CA LEU A 33 -5.82 19.88 -25.86
C LEU A 33 -5.47 18.71 -24.94
N PRO A 34 -6.11 18.63 -23.75
CA PRO A 34 -5.93 17.49 -22.87
C PRO A 34 -6.40 16.24 -23.63
N GLY A 35 -5.49 15.29 -23.82
CA GLY A 35 -5.76 14.08 -24.59
C GLY A 35 -6.73 13.16 -23.85
N SER A 36 -6.17 12.27 -23.03
CA SER A 36 -6.95 11.44 -22.12
C SER A 36 -7.48 12.26 -20.95
N GLU A 37 -8.72 12.00 -20.55
CA GLU A 37 -9.28 12.55 -19.32
C GLU A 37 -8.42 12.12 -18.12
N PRO A 38 -8.11 13.04 -17.19
CA PRO A 38 -7.37 12.68 -16.00
C PRO A 38 -8.22 11.76 -15.12
N PRO A 39 -7.59 10.78 -14.45
CA PRO A 39 -8.32 9.82 -13.60
C PRO A 39 -9.04 10.51 -12.42
N LEU A 40 -8.47 11.60 -11.89
CA LEU A 40 -9.08 12.48 -10.91
C LEU A 40 -8.74 13.94 -11.23
N GLU A 41 -9.62 14.87 -10.85
CA GLU A 41 -9.42 16.31 -11.09
C GLU A 41 -8.20 16.86 -10.35
N ILE A 42 -7.90 16.37 -9.15
CA ILE A 42 -6.70 16.75 -8.38
C ILE A 42 -5.41 16.46 -9.15
N PHE A 43 -5.41 15.40 -9.96
CA PHE A 43 -4.26 15.02 -10.78
C PHE A 43 -4.21 15.73 -12.13
N ALA A 44 -5.21 16.54 -12.50
CA ALA A 44 -5.31 17.11 -13.85
C ALA A 44 -4.03 17.83 -14.32
N ARG A 45 -3.37 18.60 -13.44
CA ARG A 45 -2.12 19.28 -13.78
C ARG A 45 -0.96 18.30 -13.99
N ASN A 46 -0.74 17.39 -13.03
CA ASN A 46 0.37 16.45 -13.08
C ASN A 46 0.19 15.45 -14.22
N TRP A 47 -1.05 15.00 -14.45
CA TRP A 47 -1.46 14.17 -15.57
C TRP A 47 -1.05 14.78 -16.92
N ARG A 48 -1.38 16.06 -17.14
CA ARG A 48 -1.01 16.77 -18.38
C ARG A 48 0.50 16.86 -18.58
N ILE A 49 1.26 17.09 -17.51
CA ILE A 49 2.73 17.13 -17.57
C ILE A 49 3.29 15.75 -17.94
N ILE A 50 2.81 14.69 -17.29
CA ILE A 50 3.25 13.31 -17.54
C ILE A 50 2.93 12.88 -18.97
N GLN A 51 1.69 13.09 -19.42
CA GLN A 51 1.28 12.79 -20.80
C GLN A 51 2.12 13.57 -21.82
N GLY A 52 2.36 14.87 -21.57
CA GLY A 52 3.22 15.68 -22.42
C GLY A 52 4.66 15.16 -22.48
N LEU A 53 5.23 14.76 -21.34
CA LEU A 53 6.57 14.15 -21.29
C LEU A 53 6.64 12.82 -22.04
N LEU A 54 5.64 11.94 -21.87
CA LEU A 54 5.56 10.66 -22.58
C LEU A 54 5.49 10.87 -24.10
N GLU A 55 4.74 11.87 -24.56
CA GLU A 55 4.69 12.23 -25.97
C GLU A 55 6.02 12.78 -26.47
N VAL A 56 6.66 13.69 -25.71
CA VAL A 56 8.00 14.19 -26.06
C VAL A 56 8.99 13.03 -26.20
N PHE A 57 8.98 12.06 -25.28
CA PHE A 57 9.87 10.89 -25.37
C PHE A 57 9.53 9.98 -26.54
N ASN A 58 8.24 9.81 -26.86
CA ASN A 58 7.83 9.02 -28.02
C ASN A 58 8.23 9.69 -29.35
N PHE A 59 8.07 11.01 -29.45
CA PHE A 59 8.46 11.79 -30.62
C PHE A 59 9.96 12.10 -30.69
N PHE A 60 10.72 11.96 -29.60
CA PHE A 60 12.14 12.33 -29.54
C PHE A 60 12.98 11.75 -30.69
N PRO A 61 12.90 10.44 -31.01
CA PRO A 61 13.65 9.89 -32.14
C PRO A 61 13.29 10.57 -33.46
N ALA A 62 12.00 10.82 -33.71
CA ALA A 62 11.56 11.50 -34.91
C ALA A 62 12.05 12.96 -34.96
N LEU A 63 12.01 13.67 -33.82
CA LEU A 63 12.53 15.03 -33.70
C LEU A 63 14.05 15.09 -33.91
N ALA A 64 14.79 14.14 -33.35
CA ALA A 64 16.24 14.06 -33.52
C ALA A 64 16.63 13.80 -34.98
N LEU A 65 15.97 12.86 -35.66
CA LEU A 65 16.19 12.61 -37.09
C LEU A 65 15.83 13.82 -37.94
N SER A 66 14.74 14.51 -37.58
CA SER A 66 14.32 15.71 -38.26
C SER A 66 15.36 16.82 -38.13
N ALA A 67 15.83 17.05 -36.90
CA ALA A 67 16.84 18.02 -36.56
C ALA A 67 18.19 17.78 -37.28
N LEU A 68 18.51 16.52 -37.58
CA LEU A 68 19.73 16.16 -38.31
C LEU A 68 19.65 16.45 -39.82
N ILE A 69 18.45 16.46 -40.42
CA ILE A 69 18.26 16.79 -41.85
C ILE A 69 18.17 18.29 -42.09
N LEU A 70 17.48 19.03 -41.22
CA LEU A 70 17.16 20.44 -41.43
C LEU A 70 18.35 21.33 -41.83
N PRO A 71 19.58 21.17 -41.27
CA PRO A 71 20.74 21.96 -41.67
C PRO A 71 21.10 21.82 -43.16
N PHE A 72 20.87 20.65 -43.76
CA PHE A 72 21.14 20.37 -45.18
C PHE A 72 20.09 20.99 -46.11
N GLY A 73 18.91 21.33 -45.58
CA GLY A 73 17.85 22.03 -46.31
C GLY A 73 17.89 23.56 -46.21
N LEU A 74 18.41 24.09 -45.08
CA LEU A 74 18.48 25.54 -44.82
C LEU A 74 19.67 26.23 -45.48
N SER A 75 20.78 25.52 -45.63
CA SER A 75 21.98 26.09 -46.23
C SER A 75 21.96 25.86 -47.74
N ALA A 76 21.81 26.94 -48.51
CA ALA A 76 21.99 26.90 -49.95
C ALA A 76 23.47 26.64 -50.24
N PHE A 77 23.78 25.48 -50.83
CA PHE A 77 25.13 25.16 -51.25
C PHE A 77 25.34 25.77 -52.64
N GLU A 78 26.03 26.93 -52.70
CA GLU A 78 26.47 27.54 -53.97
C GLU A 78 27.42 26.57 -54.71
N GLU A 79 27.36 26.60 -56.04
CA GLU A 79 27.88 25.57 -56.95
C GLU A 79 29.39 25.25 -56.79
N ASN A 80 29.74 24.01 -57.14
CA ASN A 80 31.08 23.41 -57.22
C ASN A 80 31.79 22.99 -55.92
N TYR A 81 31.07 22.33 -55.01
CA TYR A 81 31.74 21.34 -54.15
C TYR A 81 31.91 20.04 -54.93
N GLN A 82 33.12 19.79 -55.44
CA GLN A 82 33.55 18.44 -55.82
C GLN A 82 33.31 17.49 -54.63
N SER A 83 32.93 16.25 -54.93
CA SER A 83 33.03 15.14 -53.98
C SER A 83 34.42 15.23 -53.32
N PHE A 84 34.51 15.31 -51.98
CA PHE A 84 35.72 15.66 -51.18
C PHE A 84 36.07 17.14 -50.97
N SER A 85 35.12 17.98 -50.54
CA SER A 85 35.50 19.26 -49.91
C SER A 85 35.76 19.08 -48.40
N GLU A 86 36.74 19.81 -47.84
CA GLU A 86 37.01 19.86 -46.39
C GLU A 86 35.76 20.29 -45.60
N ILE A 87 34.93 21.14 -46.22
CA ILE A 87 33.65 21.62 -45.68
C ILE A 87 32.62 20.49 -45.56
N PHE A 88 32.59 19.55 -46.52
CA PHE A 88 31.76 18.35 -46.43
C PHE A 88 32.15 17.47 -45.24
N PHE A 89 33.43 17.13 -45.11
CA PHE A 89 33.91 16.30 -43.99
C PHE A 89 33.67 16.96 -42.64
N LYS A 90 33.99 18.25 -42.51
CA LYS A 90 33.78 18.99 -41.25
C LYS A 90 32.30 18.99 -40.82
N ARG A 91 31.36 19.12 -41.77
CA ARG A 91 29.92 19.18 -41.46
C ARG A 91 29.30 17.80 -41.23
N LEU A 92 29.80 16.78 -41.93
CA LEU A 92 29.40 15.40 -41.76
C LEU A 92 29.85 14.87 -40.39
N ILE A 93 31.11 15.10 -40.00
CA ILE A 93 31.64 14.72 -38.69
C ILE A 93 30.80 15.36 -37.57
N VAL A 94 30.49 16.65 -37.66
CA VAL A 94 29.65 17.33 -36.65
C VAL A 94 28.26 16.71 -36.57
N SER A 95 27.65 16.34 -37.70
CA SER A 95 26.32 15.74 -37.74
C SER A 95 26.32 14.31 -37.19
N VAL A 96 27.36 13.53 -37.47
CA VAL A 96 27.53 12.18 -36.91
C VAL A 96 27.78 12.23 -35.40
N VAL A 97 28.60 13.17 -34.92
CA VAL A 97 28.80 13.37 -33.47
C VAL A 97 27.49 13.76 -32.79
N LEU A 98 26.69 14.65 -33.40
CA LEU A 98 25.35 14.99 -32.89
C LEU A 98 24.41 13.78 -32.87
N ALA A 99 24.45 12.91 -33.90
CA ALA A 99 23.68 11.68 -33.92
C ALA A 99 24.08 10.71 -32.80
N ILE A 100 25.37 10.57 -32.51
CA ILE A 100 25.87 9.76 -31.39
C ILE A 100 25.38 10.35 -30.06
N CYS A 101 25.54 11.66 -29.85
CA CYS A 101 25.05 12.32 -28.64
C CYS A 101 23.53 12.17 -28.48
N ALA A 102 22.76 12.32 -29.56
CA ALA A 102 21.31 12.14 -29.54
C ALA A 102 20.91 10.70 -29.20
N ALA A 103 21.62 9.70 -29.74
CA ALA A 103 21.38 8.29 -29.42
C ALA A 103 21.71 7.96 -27.96
N VAL A 104 22.81 8.50 -27.42
CA VAL A 104 23.19 8.31 -26.00
C VAL A 104 22.16 8.97 -25.08
N ILE A 105 21.77 10.22 -25.36
CA ILE A 105 20.74 10.93 -24.60
C ILE A 105 19.42 10.16 -24.65
N TYR A 106 19.03 9.68 -25.83
CA TYR A 106 17.83 8.87 -25.99
C TYR A 106 17.90 7.59 -25.15
N GLY A 107 19.03 6.88 -25.18
CA GLY A 107 19.24 5.69 -24.36
C GLY A 107 19.09 5.97 -22.86
N LEU A 108 19.73 7.02 -22.36
CA LEU A 108 19.62 7.42 -20.95
C LEU A 108 18.18 7.76 -20.55
N VAL A 109 17.49 8.55 -21.37
CA VAL A 109 16.08 8.91 -21.13
C VAL A 109 15.18 7.67 -21.19
N TYR A 110 15.39 6.80 -22.16
CA TYR A 110 14.56 5.61 -22.38
C TYR A 110 14.75 4.55 -21.29
N PHE A 111 15.96 4.35 -20.76
CA PHE A 111 16.21 3.37 -19.70
C PHE A 111 15.94 3.89 -18.29
N LEU A 112 16.21 5.17 -18.00
CA LEU A 112 16.11 5.69 -16.62
C LEU A 112 14.83 6.50 -16.40
N VAL A 113 14.49 7.39 -17.33
CA VAL A 113 13.43 8.38 -17.12
C VAL A 113 12.08 7.84 -17.54
N LEU A 114 11.99 7.16 -18.68
CA LEU A 114 10.73 6.66 -19.23
C LEU A 114 9.98 5.70 -18.28
N PRO A 115 10.64 4.69 -17.65
CA PRO A 115 9.95 3.79 -16.72
C PRO A 115 9.36 4.54 -15.53
N THR A 116 10.12 5.51 -14.98
CA THR A 116 9.69 6.37 -13.86
C THR A 116 8.46 7.20 -14.23
N VAL A 117 8.44 7.79 -15.42
CA VAL A 117 7.30 8.61 -15.87
C VAL A 117 6.07 7.74 -16.12
N LYS A 118 6.21 6.54 -16.67
CA LYS A 118 5.09 5.61 -16.85
C LYS A 118 4.55 5.06 -15.53
N ASN A 119 5.43 4.69 -14.58
CA ASN A 119 5.01 4.28 -13.24
C ASN A 119 4.20 5.38 -12.53
N ASN A 120 4.57 6.65 -12.72
CA ASN A 120 3.77 7.78 -12.20
C ASN A 120 2.42 7.93 -12.92
N GLU A 121 2.34 7.71 -14.24
CA GLU A 121 1.07 7.68 -14.97
C GLU A 121 0.14 6.61 -14.41
N GLU A 122 0.64 5.38 -14.27
CA GLU A 122 -0.15 4.25 -13.79
C GLU A 122 -0.58 4.41 -12.33
N ASN A 123 0.30 4.91 -11.46
CA ASN A 123 -0.05 5.21 -10.08
C ASN A 123 -1.24 6.18 -10.02
N MET A 124 -1.26 7.24 -10.85
CA MET A 124 -2.39 8.17 -10.90
C MET A 124 -3.67 7.53 -11.43
N ARG A 125 -3.59 6.69 -12.49
CA ARG A 125 -4.76 5.95 -13.00
C ARG A 125 -5.35 5.06 -11.92
N PHE A 126 -4.48 4.34 -11.25
CA PHE A 126 -4.81 3.38 -10.25
C PHE A 126 -5.39 4.02 -8.98
N GLU A 127 -4.80 5.09 -8.46
CA GLU A 127 -5.37 5.88 -7.36
C GLU A 127 -6.76 6.40 -7.71
N GLY A 128 -6.99 6.79 -8.98
CA GLY A 128 -8.31 7.15 -9.46
C GLY A 128 -9.32 5.99 -9.44
N GLU A 129 -8.94 4.81 -9.92
CA GLU A 129 -9.80 3.62 -9.88
C GLU A 129 -10.16 3.23 -8.44
N VAL A 130 -9.18 3.26 -7.53
CA VAL A 130 -9.38 2.99 -6.10
C VAL A 130 -10.34 3.99 -5.48
N TYR A 131 -10.16 5.27 -5.76
CA TYR A 131 -11.04 6.31 -5.28
C TYR A 131 -12.48 6.08 -5.74
N GLN A 132 -12.71 5.74 -7.01
CA GLN A 132 -14.06 5.46 -7.52
C GLN A 132 -14.67 4.21 -6.88
N LEU A 133 -13.88 3.16 -6.68
CA LEU A 133 -14.32 1.94 -6.03
C LEU A 133 -14.67 2.18 -4.55
N ALA A 134 -13.79 2.84 -3.81
CA ALA A 134 -14.01 3.18 -2.40
C ALA A 134 -15.20 4.11 -2.21
N LYS A 135 -15.38 5.09 -3.12
CA LYS A 135 -16.57 5.94 -3.17
C LYS A 135 -17.85 5.13 -3.36
N THR A 136 -17.83 4.16 -4.28
CA THR A 136 -18.99 3.29 -4.55
C THR A 136 -19.33 2.46 -3.32
N TYR A 137 -18.35 1.84 -2.67
CA TYR A 137 -18.57 1.07 -1.44
C TYR A 137 -19.03 1.94 -0.27
N ALA A 138 -18.49 3.16 -0.11
CA ALA A 138 -18.96 4.08 0.92
C ALA A 138 -20.43 4.46 0.71
N GLN A 139 -20.87 4.63 -0.54
CA GLN A 139 -22.26 4.91 -0.89
C GLN A 139 -23.17 3.71 -0.64
N GLU A 140 -22.76 2.50 -1.05
CA GLU A 140 -23.52 1.27 -0.84
C GLU A 140 -23.69 0.97 0.65
N ARG A 141 -22.61 0.99 1.43
CA ARG A 141 -22.64 0.74 2.88
C ARG A 141 -23.37 1.83 3.65
N GLY A 142 -23.27 3.08 3.19
CA GLY A 142 -24.09 4.18 3.71
C GLY A 142 -25.58 3.95 3.45
N ALA A 143 -25.95 3.45 2.27
CA ALA A 143 -27.35 3.13 1.95
C ALA A 143 -27.89 1.93 2.77
N GLU A 144 -27.02 0.97 3.13
CA GLU A 144 -27.35 -0.15 4.01
C GLU A 144 -27.49 0.24 5.50
N GLY A 145 -27.06 1.45 5.88
CA GLY A 145 -27.04 1.91 7.27
C GLY A 145 -25.83 1.44 8.09
N ASN A 146 -24.82 0.85 7.44
CA ASN A 146 -23.58 0.39 8.07
C ASN A 146 -22.56 1.55 8.14
N TRP A 147 -22.84 2.54 8.98
CA TRP A 147 -22.10 3.82 9.03
C TRP A 147 -20.63 3.69 9.41
N GLN A 148 -20.26 2.70 10.23
CA GLN A 148 -18.88 2.46 10.64
C GLN A 148 -18.02 1.88 9.51
N GLU A 149 -18.58 1.03 8.65
CA GLU A 149 -17.85 0.55 7.46
C GLU A 149 -17.78 1.64 6.39
N ALA A 150 -18.86 2.41 6.22
CA ALA A 150 -18.89 3.53 5.29
C ALA A 150 -17.83 4.60 5.63
N SER A 151 -17.61 4.90 6.92
CA SER A 151 -16.59 5.86 7.35
C SER A 151 -15.17 5.40 7.06
N GLN A 152 -14.90 4.09 7.12
CA GLN A 152 -13.58 3.55 6.76
C GLN A 152 -13.29 3.69 5.26
N PHE A 153 -14.27 3.41 4.39
CA PHE A 153 -14.10 3.64 2.95
C PHE A 153 -13.98 5.13 2.62
N LEU A 154 -14.67 5.99 3.36
CA LEU A 154 -14.53 7.44 3.24
C LEU A 154 -13.12 7.91 3.63
N ALA A 155 -12.53 7.34 4.67
CA ALA A 155 -11.15 7.65 5.08
C ALA A 155 -10.14 7.34 3.97
N ILE A 156 -10.32 6.21 3.25
CA ILE A 156 -9.48 5.85 2.08
C ILE A 156 -9.60 6.92 0.99
N CYS A 157 -10.82 7.39 0.70
CA CYS A 157 -11.03 8.48 -0.26
C CYS A 157 -10.35 9.78 0.16
N ASP A 158 -10.37 10.09 1.45
CA ASP A 158 -9.79 11.31 2.02
C ASP A 158 -8.26 11.31 2.00
N VAL A 159 -7.63 10.13 2.09
CA VAL A 159 -6.19 9.97 1.89
C VAL A 159 -5.79 10.29 0.44
N ILE A 160 -6.56 9.82 -0.54
CA ILE A 160 -6.25 9.99 -1.97
C ILE A 160 -6.56 11.42 -2.44
N TRP A 161 -7.76 11.92 -2.11
CA TRP A 161 -8.18 13.27 -2.46
C TRP A 161 -8.82 13.96 -1.25
N PRO A 162 -8.00 14.70 -0.46
CA PRO A 162 -8.50 15.49 0.66
C PRO A 162 -9.53 16.52 0.18
N ASN A 163 -10.68 16.55 0.86
CA ASN A 163 -11.77 17.51 0.62
C ASN A 163 -12.29 17.51 -0.82
N SER A 164 -12.52 16.33 -1.37
CA SER A 164 -13.14 16.22 -2.69
C SER A 164 -14.59 16.79 -2.69
N PRO A 165 -14.95 17.67 -3.63
CA PRO A 165 -16.30 18.27 -3.69
C PRO A 165 -17.40 17.21 -3.86
N SER A 166 -17.07 16.08 -4.48
CA SER A 166 -18.04 15.03 -4.77
C SER A 166 -18.40 14.16 -3.55
N LEU A 167 -17.65 14.24 -2.45
CA LEU A 167 -17.87 13.47 -1.22
C LEU A 167 -18.36 14.32 -0.05
N GLU A 168 -18.47 15.64 -0.19
CA GLU A 168 -18.86 16.54 0.92
C GLU A 168 -20.24 16.19 1.50
N GLY A 169 -21.21 15.91 0.63
CA GLY A 169 -22.54 15.45 1.06
C GLY A 169 -22.50 14.10 1.77
N LEU A 170 -21.80 13.12 1.18
CA LEU A 170 -21.66 11.77 1.76
C LEU A 170 -20.93 11.81 3.11
N ARG A 171 -19.90 12.65 3.24
CA ARG A 171 -19.14 12.85 4.49
C ARG A 171 -20.05 13.39 5.59
N THR A 172 -20.82 14.43 5.27
CA THR A 172 -21.76 15.04 6.22
C THR A 172 -22.81 14.01 6.66
N ASP A 173 -23.35 13.24 5.72
CA ASP A 173 -24.36 12.21 6.02
C ASP A 173 -23.79 11.10 6.92
N ILE A 174 -22.58 10.60 6.63
CA ILE A 174 -21.94 9.56 7.43
C ILE A 174 -21.62 10.08 8.85
N GLU A 175 -21.05 11.28 8.96
CA GLU A 175 -20.67 11.87 10.25
C GLU A 175 -21.90 12.09 11.15
N VAL A 176 -22.98 12.64 10.59
CA VAL A 176 -24.24 12.86 11.32
C VAL A 176 -24.84 11.55 11.80
N ASN A 177 -24.87 10.51 10.97
CA ASN A 177 -25.47 9.23 11.36
C ASN A 177 -24.60 8.43 12.32
N LEU A 178 -23.27 8.54 12.22
CA LEU A 178 -22.33 7.94 13.16
C LEU A 178 -22.43 8.57 14.56
N GLN A 179 -22.54 9.91 14.64
CA GLN A 179 -22.81 10.59 15.91
C GLN A 179 -24.16 10.19 16.52
N LYS A 180 -25.21 10.03 15.69
CA LYS A 180 -26.52 9.56 16.17
C LYS A 180 -26.46 8.13 16.71
N ALA A 181 -25.73 7.23 16.04
CA ALA A 181 -25.54 5.86 16.49
C ALA A 181 -24.83 5.84 17.85
N GLN A 182 -23.70 6.54 17.99
CA GLN A 182 -22.95 6.64 19.23
C GLN A 182 -23.75 7.28 20.38
N ALA A 183 -24.57 8.30 20.08
CA ALA A 183 -25.42 8.95 21.07
C ALA A 183 -26.57 8.02 21.55
N THR A 184 -27.05 7.13 20.67
CA THR A 184 -28.08 6.15 21.00
C THR A 184 -27.50 5.05 21.88
N GLU A 185 -26.35 4.48 21.50
CA GLU A 185 -25.61 3.50 22.31
C GLU A 185 -25.26 4.05 23.70
N SER A 186 -24.72 5.27 23.78
CA SER A 186 -24.40 5.92 25.05
C SER A 186 -25.63 6.09 25.95
N ARG A 187 -26.80 6.35 25.36
CA ARG A 187 -28.07 6.49 26.08
C ARG A 187 -28.61 5.13 26.54
N GLU A 188 -28.49 4.10 25.71
CA GLU A 188 -28.86 2.72 26.04
C GLU A 188 -27.93 2.14 27.12
N GLU A 189 -26.62 2.33 27.04
CA GLU A 189 -25.68 1.96 28.11
C GLU A 189 -25.98 2.70 29.41
N SER A 190 -26.28 3.99 29.35
CA SER A 190 -26.65 4.78 30.53
C SER A 190 -27.96 4.27 31.15
N GLN A 191 -28.93 3.86 30.32
CA GLN A 191 -30.19 3.27 30.77
C GLN A 191 -30.02 1.83 31.28
N ALA A 192 -29.14 1.03 30.67
CA ALA A 192 -28.81 -0.32 31.10
C ALA A 192 -28.02 -0.29 32.42
N ARG A 193 -27.06 0.63 32.59
CA ARG A 193 -26.37 0.90 33.86
C ARG A 193 -27.33 1.44 34.93
N ALA A 194 -28.30 2.28 34.55
CA ALA A 194 -29.37 2.74 35.43
C ALA A 194 -30.38 1.64 35.79
N ALA A 195 -30.59 0.64 34.93
CA ALA A 195 -31.43 -0.52 35.19
C ALA A 195 -30.71 -1.53 36.10
N LEU A 196 -29.43 -1.83 35.83
CA LEU A 196 -28.55 -2.66 36.65
C LEU A 196 -28.36 -2.10 38.07
N SER A 197 -28.39 -0.78 38.25
CA SER A 197 -28.32 -0.14 39.57
C SER A 197 -29.65 -0.08 40.34
N ARG A 198 -30.79 -0.35 39.69
CA ARG A 198 -32.12 -0.40 40.34
C ARG A 198 -32.42 -1.76 40.98
N ASP A 199 -31.79 -2.84 40.50
CA ASP A 199 -32.06 -4.21 40.96
C ASP A 199 -31.46 -4.59 42.32
N TRP A 200 -30.53 -3.80 42.88
CA TRP A 200 -29.89 -4.13 44.16
C TRP A 200 -30.73 -3.80 45.41
N ARG A 201 -31.86 -3.08 45.28
CA ARG A 201 -32.70 -2.67 46.42
C ARG A 201 -33.84 -3.64 46.75
N GLY A 202 -33.94 -4.76 46.04
CA GLY A 202 -35.02 -5.76 46.18
C GLY A 202 -34.53 -7.20 46.38
N ALA A 203 -33.29 -7.42 46.81
CA ALA A 203 -32.80 -8.77 47.07
C ALA A 203 -33.54 -9.39 48.28
N ASP A 204 -34.30 -10.44 47.99
CA ASP A 204 -34.99 -11.28 48.97
C ASP A 204 -33.95 -11.93 49.89
N VAL A 205 -34.04 -11.66 51.19
CA VAL A 205 -33.07 -12.15 52.18
C VAL A 205 -33.33 -13.63 52.42
N SER A 206 -32.66 -14.48 51.65
CA SER A 206 -32.66 -15.92 51.83
C SER A 206 -32.15 -16.30 53.22
N ALA A 207 -32.79 -17.32 53.80
CA ALA A 207 -32.54 -17.82 55.15
C ALA A 207 -31.06 -18.17 55.40
N LEU A 208 -30.56 -17.79 56.58
CA LEU A 208 -29.30 -18.31 57.12
C LEU A 208 -29.39 -19.84 57.28
N PRO A 209 -28.43 -20.62 56.76
CA PRO A 209 -28.37 -22.05 57.04
C PRO A 209 -28.02 -22.30 58.52
N GLY A 210 -28.92 -22.95 59.27
CA GLY A 210 -28.55 -23.63 60.52
C GLY A 210 -28.97 -23.00 61.85
N SER A 211 -29.85 -21.98 61.91
CA SER A 211 -30.35 -21.41 63.18
C SER A 211 -31.86 -21.59 63.35
N GLN A 212 -32.29 -21.98 64.56
CA GLN A 212 -33.71 -22.00 64.94
C GLN A 212 -34.26 -20.57 64.84
N GLN A 213 -35.25 -20.35 63.96
CA GLN A 213 -35.87 -19.03 63.82
C GLN A 213 -36.60 -18.67 65.13
N PRO A 214 -36.34 -17.48 65.70
CA PRO A 214 -37.05 -17.02 66.90
C PRO A 214 -38.54 -16.83 66.59
N VAL A 215 -39.39 -17.32 67.49
CA VAL A 215 -40.86 -17.32 67.34
C VAL A 215 -41.46 -15.95 67.69
N ASP A 216 -40.72 -15.12 68.42
CA ASP A 216 -41.19 -13.84 68.98
C ASP A 216 -40.10 -12.74 68.90
N ALA A 217 -40.52 -11.48 68.84
CA ALA A 217 -39.65 -10.31 68.75
C ALA A 217 -38.66 -10.23 69.93
N THR A 218 -39.11 -10.59 71.14
CA THR A 218 -38.25 -10.57 72.34
C THR A 218 -37.14 -11.61 72.25
N GLN A 219 -37.45 -12.82 71.75
CA GLN A 219 -36.45 -13.87 71.53
C GLN A 219 -35.44 -13.48 70.46
N ALA A 220 -35.90 -12.83 69.39
CA ALA A 220 -35.03 -12.31 68.34
C ALA A 220 -34.08 -11.21 68.83
N ILE A 221 -34.52 -10.33 69.75
CA ILE A 221 -33.65 -9.32 70.38
C ILE A 221 -32.61 -9.98 71.29
N THR A 222 -33.00 -10.99 72.07
CA THR A 222 -32.06 -11.71 72.95
C THR A 222 -30.98 -12.42 72.14
N LEU A 223 -31.37 -13.15 71.09
CA LEU A 223 -30.44 -13.82 70.19
C LEU A 223 -29.55 -12.82 69.44
N GLY A 224 -30.13 -11.68 69.02
CA GLY A 224 -29.37 -10.59 68.39
C GLY A 224 -28.34 -9.98 69.35
N ARG A 225 -28.67 -9.85 70.63
CA ARG A 225 -27.76 -9.31 71.66
C ARG A 225 -26.66 -10.30 72.02
N THR A 226 -26.96 -11.60 72.06
CA THR A 226 -25.92 -12.63 72.21
C THR A 226 -24.96 -12.65 71.01
N ALA A 227 -25.49 -12.58 69.78
CA ALA A 227 -24.66 -12.50 68.58
C ALA A 227 -23.80 -11.22 68.56
N PHE A 228 -24.34 -10.09 69.03
CA PHE A 228 -23.60 -8.83 69.14
C PHE A 228 -22.44 -8.94 70.14
N ASN A 229 -22.67 -9.58 71.30
CA ASN A 229 -21.64 -9.80 72.32
C ASN A 229 -20.58 -10.81 71.88
N GLU A 230 -20.95 -11.79 71.05
CA GLU A 230 -20.03 -12.77 70.44
C GLU A 230 -19.28 -12.21 69.22
N THR A 231 -19.38 -10.89 68.95
CA THR A 231 -18.77 -10.20 67.80
C THR A 231 -19.28 -10.66 66.43
N ARG A 232 -20.39 -11.40 66.39
CA ARG A 232 -21.09 -11.80 65.16
C ARG A 232 -22.04 -10.70 64.70
N TYR A 233 -21.46 -9.56 64.28
CA TYR A 233 -22.22 -8.34 64.02
C TYR A 233 -23.24 -8.44 62.88
N TYR A 234 -22.96 -9.24 61.84
CA TYR A 234 -23.91 -9.51 60.75
C TYR A 234 -25.14 -10.30 61.23
N ASP A 235 -24.93 -11.36 62.02
CA ASP A 235 -26.01 -12.13 62.65
C ASP A 235 -26.84 -11.24 63.59
N ALA A 236 -26.16 -10.38 64.36
CA ALA A 236 -26.79 -9.42 65.27
C ALA A 236 -27.67 -8.40 64.53
N HIS A 237 -27.19 -7.85 63.41
CA HIS A 237 -27.95 -6.91 62.59
C HIS A 237 -29.16 -7.59 61.93
N TRP A 238 -28.99 -8.81 61.43
CA TRP A 238 -30.08 -9.59 60.83
C TRP A 238 -31.18 -9.94 61.85
N LEU A 239 -30.80 -10.45 63.03
CA LEU A 239 -31.72 -10.80 64.12
C LEU A 239 -32.42 -9.57 64.71
N ALA A 240 -31.72 -8.43 64.83
CA ALA A 240 -32.32 -7.17 65.25
C ALA A 240 -33.29 -6.61 64.21
N THR A 241 -32.98 -6.75 62.91
CA THR A 241 -33.89 -6.35 61.83
C THR A 241 -35.13 -7.24 61.79
N LEU A 242 -34.97 -8.55 62.00
CA LEU A 242 -36.07 -9.51 62.13
C LEU A 242 -36.94 -9.19 63.36
N ALA A 243 -36.33 -8.90 64.51
CA ALA A 243 -37.03 -8.48 65.71
C ALA A 243 -37.90 -7.24 65.49
N GLY A 244 -37.38 -6.24 64.76
CA GLY A 244 -38.14 -5.03 64.43
C GLY A 244 -39.35 -5.28 63.53
N ARG A 245 -39.32 -6.34 62.71
CA ARG A 245 -40.46 -6.77 61.87
C ARG A 245 -41.48 -7.60 62.65
N LEU A 246 -41.03 -8.37 63.64
CA LEU A 246 -41.89 -9.18 64.51
C LEU A 246 -42.54 -8.34 65.63
N ALA A 247 -41.94 -7.20 65.99
CA ALA A 247 -42.45 -6.31 67.02
C ALA A 247 -43.64 -5.47 66.53
N ILE A 248 -44.59 -5.18 67.44
CA ILE A 248 -45.71 -4.29 67.15
C ILE A 248 -45.17 -2.86 66.90
N PRO A 249 -45.58 -2.15 65.83
CA PRO A 249 -45.12 -0.79 65.57
C PRO A 249 -45.38 0.15 66.76
N GLY A 250 -44.33 0.82 67.26
CA GLY A 250 -44.41 1.73 68.42
C GLY A 250 -44.19 1.07 69.78
N SER A 251 -43.95 -0.25 69.83
CA SER A 251 -43.61 -0.97 71.06
C SER A 251 -42.16 -0.70 71.55
N PRO A 252 -41.87 -0.86 72.85
CA PRO A 252 -40.50 -0.83 73.38
C PRO A 252 -39.55 -1.81 72.68
N GLU A 253 -40.08 -2.97 72.25
CA GLU A 253 -39.37 -4.01 71.52
C GLU A 253 -38.94 -3.53 70.13
N ALA A 254 -39.79 -2.79 69.42
CA ALA A 254 -39.43 -2.18 68.14
C ALA A 254 -38.31 -1.14 68.29
N ALA A 255 -38.35 -0.32 69.35
CA ALA A 255 -37.32 0.68 69.63
C ALA A 255 -35.97 0.05 70.03
N THR A 256 -36.00 -1.04 70.78
CA THR A 256 -34.79 -1.78 71.20
C THR A 256 -34.18 -2.59 70.05
N ALA A 257 -35.01 -3.19 69.21
CA ALA A 257 -34.60 -3.83 67.96
C ALA A 257 -33.93 -2.82 67.00
N ALA A 258 -34.53 -1.64 66.80
CA ALA A 258 -33.95 -0.59 65.95
C ALA A 258 -32.60 -0.08 66.47
N ARG A 259 -32.45 0.08 67.79
CA ARG A 259 -31.19 0.49 68.41
C ARG A 259 -30.10 -0.56 68.23
N LEU A 260 -30.41 -1.83 68.51
CA LEU A 260 -29.49 -2.94 68.32
C LEU A 260 -29.08 -3.11 66.84
N ALA A 261 -30.02 -2.92 65.91
CA ALA A 261 -29.74 -2.94 64.48
C ALA A 261 -28.77 -1.82 64.07
N SER A 262 -28.96 -0.61 64.62
CA SER A 262 -28.07 0.54 64.37
C SER A 262 -26.67 0.33 64.99
N GLU A 263 -26.59 -0.21 66.21
CA GLU A 263 -25.31 -0.51 66.87
C GLU A 263 -24.54 -1.59 66.11
N ALA A 264 -25.22 -2.66 65.71
CA ALA A 264 -24.65 -3.72 64.87
C ALA A 264 -24.18 -3.18 63.51
N TRP A 265 -24.96 -2.31 62.88
CA TRP A 265 -24.57 -1.67 61.62
C TRP A 265 -23.34 -0.78 61.74
N ASN A 266 -23.21 -0.03 62.84
CA ASN A 266 -22.04 0.80 63.09
C ASN A 266 -20.76 -0.03 63.27
N MET A 267 -20.87 -1.21 63.89
CA MET A 267 -19.75 -2.15 64.04
C MET A 267 -19.40 -2.87 62.73
N ILE A 268 -20.39 -3.20 61.89
CA ILE A 268 -20.16 -3.72 60.54
C ILE A 268 -19.45 -2.66 59.68
N ALA A 269 -19.92 -1.41 59.74
CA ALA A 269 -19.35 -0.30 58.99
C ALA A 269 -17.91 0.03 59.41
N SER A 270 -17.56 -0.19 60.68
CA SER A 270 -16.19 0.01 61.18
C SER A 270 -15.21 -1.12 60.80
N GLN A 271 -15.72 -2.27 60.35
CA GLN A 271 -14.93 -3.41 59.86
C GLN A 271 -14.81 -3.45 58.33
N ALA A 272 -15.51 -2.56 57.61
CA ALA A 272 -15.38 -2.48 56.16
C ALA A 272 -13.93 -2.11 55.79
N PRO A 273 -13.28 -2.84 54.87
CA PRO A 273 -11.92 -2.51 54.45
C PRO A 273 -11.86 -1.07 53.97
N ASN A 274 -10.80 -0.37 54.36
CA ASN A 274 -10.63 1.02 53.94
C ASN A 274 -10.68 1.07 52.41
N ARG A 275 -11.32 2.08 51.82
CA ARG A 275 -11.41 2.22 50.35
C ARG A 275 -10.03 2.14 49.68
N MET A 276 -9.00 2.58 50.40
CA MET A 276 -7.60 2.46 49.99
C MET A 276 -7.08 1.02 49.97
N GLU A 277 -7.39 0.20 50.97
CA GLU A 277 -6.96 -1.21 51.04
C GLU A 277 -7.64 -2.05 49.95
N THR A 278 -8.93 -1.80 49.70
CA THR A 278 -9.65 -2.47 48.62
C THR A 278 -9.04 -2.13 47.25
N ARG A 279 -8.67 -0.86 47.04
CA ARG A 279 -8.02 -0.42 45.80
C ARG A 279 -6.63 -1.02 45.63
N LEU A 280 -5.82 -1.07 46.69
CA LEU A 280 -4.50 -1.71 46.66
C LEU A 280 -4.59 -3.21 46.37
N TYR A 281 -5.58 -3.90 46.96
CA TYR A 281 -5.82 -5.31 46.70
C TYR A 281 -6.27 -5.57 45.25
N GLN A 282 -7.13 -4.72 44.69
CA GLN A 282 -7.51 -4.78 43.28
C GLN A 282 -6.31 -4.60 42.35
N LEU A 283 -5.45 -3.61 42.61
CA LEU A 283 -4.23 -3.38 41.84
C LEU A 283 -3.25 -4.57 41.93
N TYR A 284 -3.08 -5.15 43.12
CA TYR A 284 -2.26 -6.35 43.30
C TYR A 284 -2.81 -7.54 42.50
N ASN A 285 -4.12 -7.79 42.55
CA ASN A 285 -4.74 -8.86 41.79
C ASN A 285 -4.62 -8.66 40.27
N LEU A 286 -4.71 -7.41 39.80
CA LEU A 286 -4.54 -7.07 38.40
C LEU A 286 -3.09 -7.29 37.94
N LYS A 287 -2.11 -6.90 38.77
CA LYS A 287 -0.69 -7.18 38.52
C LYS A 287 -0.40 -8.69 38.49
N LEU A 288 -1.00 -9.45 39.41
CA LEU A 288 -0.87 -10.90 39.46
C LEU A 288 -1.49 -11.57 38.22
N SER A 289 -2.67 -11.14 37.78
CA SER A 289 -3.33 -11.72 36.61
C SER A 289 -2.57 -11.41 35.31
N GLY A 290 -2.03 -10.20 35.16
CA GLY A 290 -1.16 -9.84 34.03
C GLY A 290 0.11 -10.69 34.00
N TYR A 291 0.73 -10.91 35.16
CA TYR A 291 1.92 -11.76 35.28
C TYR A 291 1.62 -13.24 34.97
N GLN A 292 0.48 -13.76 35.43
CA GLN A 292 0.02 -15.10 35.08
C GLN A 292 -0.24 -15.24 33.58
N ALA A 293 -0.80 -14.22 32.92
CA ALA A 293 -1.02 -14.21 31.48
C ALA A 293 0.31 -14.27 30.69
N MET A 294 1.36 -13.55 31.15
CA MET A 294 2.70 -13.66 30.57
C MET A 294 3.28 -15.07 30.75
N GLN A 295 3.15 -15.67 31.94
CA GLN A 295 3.63 -17.03 32.19
C GLN A 295 2.92 -18.08 31.31
N SER A 296 1.63 -17.87 31.01
CA SER A 296 0.88 -18.73 30.09
C SER A 296 1.13 -18.43 28.61
N SER A 297 2.07 -17.52 28.28
CA SER A 297 2.34 -17.05 26.91
C SER A 297 1.14 -16.39 26.21
N ASP A 298 0.17 -15.90 26.98
CA ASP A 298 -0.95 -15.10 26.49
C ASP A 298 -0.56 -13.61 26.51
N TRP A 299 0.33 -13.26 25.58
CA TRP A 299 0.96 -11.94 25.52
C TRP A 299 -0.05 -10.83 25.20
N ILE A 300 -1.06 -11.11 24.39
CA ILE A 300 -2.10 -10.15 24.00
C ILE A 300 -2.93 -9.76 25.23
N ARG A 301 -3.37 -10.75 26.02
CA ARG A 301 -4.11 -10.47 27.26
C ARG A 301 -3.24 -9.76 28.29
N ALA A 302 -1.98 -10.18 28.44
CA ALA A 302 -1.05 -9.51 29.34
C ALA A 302 -0.85 -8.03 28.97
N PHE A 303 -0.71 -7.73 27.68
CA PHE A 303 -0.55 -6.36 27.17
C PHE A 303 -1.69 -5.45 27.63
N TYR A 304 -2.95 -5.84 27.39
CA TYR A 304 -4.10 -5.03 27.80
C TYR A 304 -4.22 -4.89 29.33
N ILE A 305 -3.91 -5.94 30.10
CA ILE A 305 -3.92 -5.87 31.57
C ILE A 305 -2.87 -4.88 32.09
N PHE A 306 -1.64 -4.91 31.56
CA PHE A 306 -0.59 -3.98 31.99
C PHE A 306 -0.82 -2.55 31.47
N GLN A 307 -1.49 -2.40 30.32
CA GLN A 307 -1.96 -1.10 29.86
C GLN A 307 -3.00 -0.50 30.82
N GLU A 308 -3.98 -1.29 31.23
CA GLU A 308 -4.97 -0.89 32.24
C GLU A 308 -4.26 -0.53 33.56
N LEU A 309 -3.29 -1.36 33.99
CA LEU A 309 -2.52 -1.11 35.20
C LEU A 309 -1.75 0.22 35.14
N LEU A 310 -1.08 0.52 34.02
CA LEU A 310 -0.37 1.78 33.81
C LEU A 310 -1.29 2.99 33.81
N SER A 311 -2.51 2.85 33.28
CA SER A 311 -3.51 3.91 33.33
C SER A 311 -3.95 4.24 34.76
N LEU A 312 -3.96 3.22 35.64
CA LEU A 312 -4.34 3.34 37.05
C LEU A 312 -3.18 3.77 37.95
N THR A 313 -1.95 3.34 37.64
CA THR A 313 -0.71 3.62 38.38
C THR A 313 0.45 3.93 37.42
N PRO A 314 0.56 5.18 36.91
CA PRO A 314 1.62 5.55 35.97
C PRO A 314 3.04 5.48 36.54
N ASP A 315 3.18 5.60 37.86
CA ASP A 315 4.47 5.66 38.56
C ASP A 315 5.04 4.28 38.98
N ASP A 316 4.33 3.17 38.73
CA ASP A 316 4.83 1.82 39.08
C ASP A 316 5.88 1.33 38.05
N PRO A 317 7.16 1.19 38.43
CA PRO A 317 8.22 0.76 37.50
C PRO A 317 8.03 -0.69 37.03
N ASP A 318 7.42 -1.56 37.84
CA ASP A 318 7.19 -2.95 37.44
C ASP A 318 6.09 -3.02 36.38
N ALA A 319 5.03 -2.22 36.52
CA ALA A 319 3.97 -2.13 35.54
C ALA A 319 4.51 -1.65 34.18
N ALA A 320 5.41 -0.66 34.18
CA ALA A 320 6.09 -0.18 32.98
C ALA A 320 6.96 -1.27 32.33
N ASN A 321 7.74 -2.00 33.13
CA ASN A 321 8.60 -3.08 32.64
C ASN A 321 7.80 -4.24 32.04
N PHE A 322 6.74 -4.68 32.72
CA PHE A 322 5.89 -5.76 32.24
C PHE A 322 5.03 -5.35 31.04
N TYR A 323 4.60 -4.09 30.97
CA TYR A 323 3.96 -3.54 29.77
C TYR A 323 4.90 -3.60 28.57
N ALA A 324 6.15 -3.13 28.70
CA ALA A 324 7.12 -3.19 27.61
C ALA A 324 7.42 -4.63 27.17
N ALA A 325 7.56 -5.56 28.11
CA ALA A 325 7.77 -6.98 27.82
C ALA A 325 6.57 -7.64 27.14
N SER A 326 5.36 -7.34 27.60
CA SER A 326 4.12 -7.85 27.00
C SER A 326 3.84 -7.24 25.62
N GLU A 327 4.19 -5.98 25.38
CA GLU A 327 4.12 -5.37 24.06
C GLU A 327 5.05 -6.07 23.06
N LEU A 328 6.30 -6.36 23.45
CA LEU A 328 7.24 -7.09 22.60
C LEU A 328 6.73 -8.50 22.28
N GLY A 329 6.25 -9.23 23.29
CA GLY A 329 5.66 -10.56 23.09
C GLY A 329 4.40 -10.52 22.23
N ALA A 330 3.53 -9.51 22.38
CA ALA A 330 2.35 -9.37 21.55
C ALA A 330 2.70 -9.11 20.08
N LYS A 331 3.77 -8.34 19.81
CA LYS A 331 4.26 -8.05 18.45
C LYS A 331 4.81 -9.26 17.70
N GLU A 332 5.14 -10.35 18.39
CA GLU A 332 5.54 -11.60 17.74
C GLU A 332 4.36 -12.34 17.07
N TYR A 333 3.15 -12.17 17.61
CA TYR A 333 1.95 -12.90 17.17
C TYR A 333 0.94 -12.02 16.44
N ALA A 334 0.92 -10.72 16.75
CA ALA A 334 -0.02 -9.75 16.23
C ALA A 334 0.68 -8.43 15.92
N PHE A 335 -0.02 -7.52 15.25
CA PHE A 335 0.46 -6.16 14.99
C PHE A 335 -0.63 -5.14 15.30
N PHE A 336 -0.23 -3.90 15.56
CA PHE A 336 -1.18 -2.84 15.86
C PHE A 336 -1.66 -2.13 14.59
N ILE A 337 -2.96 -1.78 14.56
CA ILE A 337 -3.60 -1.16 13.38
C ILE A 337 -3.03 0.24 13.12
N ASP A 338 -2.66 0.98 14.17
CA ASP A 338 -2.06 2.32 14.06
C ASP A 338 -0.72 2.32 13.30
N GLU A 339 0.02 1.21 13.34
CA GLU A 339 1.26 1.04 12.55
C GLU A 339 0.98 1.11 11.04
N MET A 340 -0.21 0.70 10.59
CA MET A 340 -0.61 0.80 9.19
C MET A 340 -0.92 2.24 8.79
N GLU A 341 -1.61 2.99 9.65
CA GLU A 341 -1.96 4.40 9.40
C GLU A 341 -0.72 5.29 9.31
N LEU A 342 0.30 4.96 10.10
CA LEU A 342 1.59 5.63 10.10
C LEU A 342 2.53 5.15 8.98
N SER A 343 2.16 4.10 8.23
CA SER A 343 3.02 3.53 7.21
C SER A 343 3.12 4.42 5.97
N LEU A 344 4.32 4.98 5.75
CA LEU A 344 4.68 5.69 4.53
C LEU A 344 5.21 4.67 3.52
N GLY A 345 4.29 4.04 2.78
CA GLY A 345 4.63 3.06 1.76
C GLY A 345 3.91 3.30 0.45
N THR A 346 4.31 2.56 -0.58
CA THR A 346 3.60 2.58 -1.86
C THR A 346 2.37 1.69 -1.78
N ILE A 347 1.19 2.27 -1.96
CA ILE A 347 -0.09 1.54 -1.84
C ILE A 347 -0.42 0.83 -3.15
N GLN A 348 -0.86 -0.42 -3.05
CA GLN A 348 -1.25 -1.29 -4.15
C GLN A 348 -2.58 -1.97 -3.84
N THR A 349 -3.66 -1.57 -4.48
CA THR A 349 -4.97 -2.23 -4.36
C THR A 349 -5.14 -3.45 -5.26
N GLY A 350 -5.84 -4.49 -4.78
CA GLY A 350 -6.12 -5.71 -5.54
C GLY A 350 -4.90 -6.58 -5.84
N ALA A 351 -3.83 -6.53 -5.04
CA ALA A 351 -2.62 -7.31 -5.28
C ALA A 351 -2.93 -8.81 -5.26
N LEU A 352 -2.50 -9.54 -6.29
CA LEU A 352 -2.67 -10.98 -6.42
C LEU A 352 -1.32 -11.60 -6.73
N PHE A 353 -0.87 -12.49 -5.88
CA PHE A 353 0.38 -13.22 -6.02
C PHE A 353 0.07 -14.70 -6.15
N SER A 354 0.70 -15.36 -7.12
CA SER A 354 0.76 -16.82 -7.15
C SER A 354 2.16 -17.24 -6.77
N LEU A 355 2.31 -17.97 -5.67
CA LEU A 355 3.59 -18.31 -5.07
C LEU A 355 3.70 -19.83 -4.92
N PRO A 356 4.91 -20.40 -4.81
CA PRO A 356 5.04 -21.80 -4.41
C PRO A 356 4.47 -21.98 -2.99
N ALA A 357 3.61 -22.99 -2.78
CA ALA A 357 3.08 -23.27 -1.46
C ALA A 357 4.21 -23.79 -0.54
N ALA A 358 4.29 -23.26 0.68
CA ALA A 358 5.20 -23.76 1.70
C ALA A 358 4.65 -25.09 2.25
N GLY A 359 5.04 -26.21 1.63
CA GLY A 359 4.85 -27.54 2.21
C GLY A 359 5.97 -27.85 3.19
N GLN A 360 5.64 -28.18 4.46
CA GLN A 360 6.59 -28.73 5.44
C GLN A 360 7.24 -30.06 5.00
N THR A 361 6.83 -30.62 3.86
CA THR A 361 7.45 -31.79 3.26
C THR A 361 7.76 -31.51 1.79
N SER A 362 9.05 -31.58 1.47
CA SER A 362 9.68 -31.18 0.20
C SER A 362 9.28 -32.02 -1.03
N SER A 363 8.10 -32.64 -1.08
CA SER A 363 7.70 -33.54 -2.18
C SER A 363 6.38 -33.22 -2.88
N GLN A 364 5.61 -32.21 -2.46
CA GLN A 364 4.40 -31.81 -3.19
C GLN A 364 4.49 -30.34 -3.61
N ASN A 365 4.73 -30.11 -4.91
CA ASN A 365 4.70 -28.80 -5.55
C ASN A 365 3.26 -28.25 -5.59
N GLY A 366 2.78 -27.77 -4.44
CA GLY A 366 1.55 -27.00 -4.35
C GLY A 366 1.76 -25.54 -4.75
N ARG A 367 0.69 -24.83 -5.10
CA ARG A 367 0.70 -23.38 -5.34
C ARG A 367 -0.13 -22.67 -4.28
N ALA A 368 0.35 -21.53 -3.81
CA ALA A 368 -0.41 -20.62 -2.99
C ALA A 368 -0.87 -19.42 -3.82
N VAL A 369 -2.08 -18.96 -3.60
CA VAL A 369 -2.62 -17.73 -4.13
C VAL A 369 -2.86 -16.81 -2.96
N LEU A 370 -2.25 -15.63 -3.01
CA LEU A 370 -2.35 -14.61 -1.99
C LEU A 370 -2.93 -13.36 -2.62
N ARG A 371 -4.07 -12.90 -2.10
CA ARG A 371 -4.77 -11.72 -2.58
C ARG A 371 -4.87 -10.69 -1.46
N PHE A 372 -4.71 -9.43 -1.82
CA PHE A 372 -4.93 -8.26 -0.97
C PHE A 372 -5.89 -7.31 -1.66
N SER A 373 -6.88 -6.79 -0.93
CA SER A 373 -7.67 -5.65 -1.38
C SER A 373 -6.84 -4.37 -1.44
N SER A 374 -5.91 -4.18 -0.50
CA SER A 374 -4.89 -3.12 -0.52
C SER A 374 -3.60 -3.62 0.11
N LEU A 375 -2.44 -3.22 -0.42
CA LEU A 375 -1.11 -3.61 0.03
C LEU A 375 -0.20 -2.40 -0.01
N THR A 376 0.18 -1.90 1.15
CA THR A 376 1.16 -0.84 1.31
C THR A 376 2.54 -1.46 1.45
N THR A 377 3.40 -1.32 0.44
CA THR A 377 4.75 -1.87 0.43
C THR A 377 5.80 -0.82 0.84
N SER A 378 6.65 -1.17 1.81
CA SER A 378 7.84 -0.40 2.22
C SER A 378 9.11 -1.26 2.14
N ALA A 379 10.29 -0.67 2.34
CA ALA A 379 11.57 -1.36 2.26
C ALA A 379 11.73 -2.48 3.31
N ASP A 380 11.11 -2.33 4.48
CA ASP A 380 11.29 -3.25 5.61
C ASP A 380 10.04 -4.07 5.95
N VAL A 381 8.85 -3.52 5.69
CA VAL A 381 7.56 -4.12 6.08
C VAL A 381 6.50 -3.77 5.04
N SER A 382 5.58 -4.70 4.78
CA SER A 382 4.39 -4.40 3.99
C SER A 382 3.11 -4.63 4.80
N TYR A 383 2.09 -3.82 4.57
CA TYR A 383 0.80 -3.93 5.26
C TYR A 383 -0.32 -4.20 4.26
N GLY A 384 -1.14 -5.20 4.54
CA GLY A 384 -2.24 -5.63 3.69
C GLY A 384 -3.60 -5.38 4.34
N MET A 385 -4.61 -5.07 3.52
CA MET A 385 -6.03 -5.07 3.87
C MET A 385 -6.78 -6.07 2.99
N GLY A 386 -7.79 -6.73 3.56
CA GLY A 386 -8.64 -7.71 2.87
C GLY A 386 -7.81 -8.85 2.27
N VAL A 387 -7.17 -9.62 3.14
CA VAL A 387 -6.21 -10.66 2.77
C VAL A 387 -6.93 -11.98 2.59
N GLU A 388 -6.71 -12.63 1.46
CA GLU A 388 -7.18 -13.99 1.19
C GLU A 388 -5.98 -14.84 0.79
N TYR A 389 -5.71 -15.88 1.56
CA TYR A 389 -4.68 -16.87 1.27
C TYR A 389 -5.35 -18.20 0.96
N MET A 390 -4.99 -18.81 -0.17
CA MET A 390 -5.43 -20.14 -0.55
C MET A 390 -4.24 -20.98 -1.00
N ALA A 391 -4.04 -22.15 -0.39
CA ALA A 391 -3.05 -23.12 -0.83
C ALA A 391 -3.72 -24.26 -1.58
N PHE A 392 -3.07 -24.72 -2.65
CA PHE A 392 -3.50 -25.83 -3.50
C PHE A 392 -2.42 -26.91 -3.50
N ASP A 393 -2.83 -28.18 -3.49
CA ASP A 393 -1.93 -29.30 -3.72
C ASP A 393 -1.52 -29.44 -5.21
N ALA A 394 -0.68 -30.43 -5.53
CA ALA A 394 -0.26 -30.71 -6.89
C ALA A 394 -1.41 -31.14 -7.83
N ASN A 395 -2.55 -31.59 -7.27
CA ASN A 395 -3.76 -31.96 -8.00
C ASN A 395 -4.78 -30.80 -8.10
N SER A 396 -4.38 -29.57 -7.72
CA SER A 396 -5.22 -28.37 -7.68
C SER A 396 -6.40 -28.43 -6.70
N VAL A 397 -6.31 -29.28 -5.66
CA VAL A 397 -7.28 -29.34 -4.57
C VAL A 397 -6.89 -28.34 -3.49
N PRO A 398 -7.81 -27.47 -3.00
CA PRO A 398 -7.50 -26.51 -1.95
C PRO A 398 -7.23 -27.23 -0.62
N THR A 399 -6.07 -26.98 -0.03
CA THR A 399 -5.61 -27.59 1.23
C THR A 399 -5.74 -26.64 2.43
N ALA A 400 -5.58 -25.34 2.19
CA ALA A 400 -5.76 -24.30 3.20
C ALA A 400 -6.44 -23.07 2.61
N SER A 401 -7.33 -22.44 3.37
CA SER A 401 -7.95 -21.18 3.01
C SER A 401 -8.13 -20.32 4.25
N VAL A 402 -7.55 -19.12 4.21
CA VAL A 402 -7.54 -18.17 5.33
C VAL A 402 -7.94 -16.80 4.80
N ARG A 403 -8.82 -16.13 5.53
CA ARG A 403 -9.19 -14.74 5.29
C ARG A 403 -8.86 -13.90 6.51
N SER A 404 -8.33 -12.69 6.31
CA SER A 404 -8.19 -11.71 7.38
C SER A 404 -8.47 -10.30 6.86
N ARG A 405 -8.94 -9.41 7.74
CA ARG A 405 -9.18 -8.01 7.42
C ARG A 405 -7.87 -7.24 7.22
N TYR A 406 -6.85 -7.58 7.99
CA TYR A 406 -5.55 -6.92 7.95
C TYR A 406 -4.42 -7.95 7.98
N ALA A 407 -3.29 -7.63 7.37
CA ALA A 407 -2.08 -8.40 7.55
C ALA A 407 -0.82 -7.54 7.56
N LYS A 408 0.23 -8.04 8.18
CA LYS A 408 1.58 -7.48 8.15
C LYS A 408 2.54 -8.52 7.60
N LEU A 409 3.32 -8.12 6.61
CA LEU A 409 4.33 -8.95 5.96
C LEU A 409 5.71 -8.51 6.47
N LEU A 410 6.44 -9.45 7.03
CA LEU A 410 7.75 -9.25 7.65
C LEU A 410 8.80 -10.14 6.99
N PRO A 411 10.00 -9.62 6.67
CA PRO A 411 11.14 -10.45 6.31
C PRO A 411 11.58 -11.24 7.55
N VAL A 412 11.72 -12.55 7.41
CA VAL A 412 12.21 -13.45 8.47
C VAL A 412 13.22 -14.41 7.87
N THR A 413 14.36 -14.58 8.53
CA THR A 413 15.36 -15.58 8.12
C THR A 413 15.13 -16.86 8.92
N LEU A 414 14.79 -17.95 8.23
CA LEU A 414 14.66 -19.30 8.80
C LEU A 414 15.61 -20.23 8.04
N ASP A 415 16.37 -21.04 8.75
CA ASP A 415 17.30 -22.03 8.16
C ASP A 415 18.24 -21.44 7.07
N GLU A 416 18.83 -20.28 7.36
CA GLU A 416 19.71 -19.51 6.43
C GLU A 416 19.02 -19.04 5.14
N LYS A 417 17.70 -19.17 5.03
CA LYS A 417 16.90 -18.70 3.90
C LYS A 417 16.00 -17.55 4.32
N GLU A 418 15.80 -16.62 3.41
CA GLU A 418 14.87 -15.52 3.59
C GLU A 418 13.46 -15.96 3.24
N HIS A 419 12.55 -15.70 4.17
CA HIS A 419 11.14 -15.98 4.10
C HIS A 419 10.34 -14.72 4.39
N VAL A 420 9.06 -14.74 4.02
CA VAL A 420 8.12 -13.69 4.43
C VAL A 420 7.11 -14.28 5.40
N LEU A 421 7.05 -13.73 6.61
CA LEU A 421 6.02 -14.03 7.59
C LEU A 421 4.82 -13.11 7.38
N ILE A 422 3.63 -13.69 7.22
CA ILE A 422 2.37 -12.96 7.18
C ILE A 422 1.67 -13.09 8.54
N LEU A 423 1.71 -12.02 9.33
CA LEU A 423 0.90 -11.87 10.52
C LEU A 423 -0.50 -11.43 10.12
N MET A 424 -1.54 -12.14 10.55
CA MET A 424 -2.93 -11.87 10.17
C MET A 424 -3.82 -11.47 11.36
N HIS A 425 -3.22 -11.34 12.55
CA HIS A 425 -3.90 -10.89 13.76
C HIS A 425 -3.57 -9.41 13.99
N ALA A 426 -4.59 -8.55 13.91
CA ALA A 426 -4.46 -7.12 14.17
C ALA A 426 -5.14 -6.73 15.49
N LEU A 427 -4.48 -5.83 16.23
CA LEU A 427 -4.93 -5.31 17.52
C LEU A 427 -5.12 -3.81 17.47
N ASP A 428 -6.18 -3.31 18.10
CA ASP A 428 -6.30 -1.90 18.45
C ASP A 428 -5.48 -1.63 19.72
N ARG A 429 -4.69 -0.55 19.73
CA ARG A 429 -3.82 -0.21 20.85
C ARG A 429 -4.61 0.18 22.10
N TYR A 430 -5.83 0.68 21.98
CA TYR A 430 -6.60 1.26 23.08
C TYR A 430 -7.86 0.47 23.46
N ASP A 431 -8.42 -0.29 22.52
CA ASP A 431 -9.64 -1.07 22.75
C ASP A 431 -9.41 -2.56 22.50
N GLN A 432 -9.50 -3.37 23.56
CA GLN A 432 -9.39 -4.83 23.45
C GLN A 432 -10.51 -5.47 22.61
N ASN A 433 -11.68 -4.82 22.51
CA ASN A 433 -12.80 -5.36 21.74
C ASN A 433 -12.59 -5.25 20.23
N ASN A 434 -11.72 -4.33 19.78
CA ASN A 434 -11.37 -4.15 18.38
C ASN A 434 -10.15 -5.01 17.99
N SER A 435 -10.29 -6.32 18.15
CA SER A 435 -9.29 -7.30 17.69
C SER A 435 -9.79 -8.03 16.44
N TYR A 436 -8.97 -8.05 15.40
CA TYR A 436 -9.29 -8.73 14.14
C TYR A 436 -8.36 -9.94 13.97
N ASP A 437 -8.91 -11.15 14.14
CA ASP A 437 -8.20 -12.41 13.90
C ASP A 437 -8.54 -12.97 12.51
N SER A 438 -7.73 -13.92 12.07
CA SER A 438 -7.89 -14.69 10.85
C SER A 438 -9.05 -15.70 10.94
N GLU A 439 -9.88 -15.73 9.90
CA GLU A 439 -10.92 -16.72 9.68
C GLU A 439 -10.36 -17.87 8.82
N TRP A 440 -10.22 -19.04 9.42
CA TRP A 440 -9.78 -20.25 8.73
C TRP A 440 -10.99 -20.97 8.14
N LEU A 441 -11.14 -20.90 6.82
CA LEU A 441 -12.20 -21.59 6.07
C LEU A 441 -11.82 -23.06 5.82
N LEU A 442 -10.53 -23.35 5.68
CA LEU A 442 -9.99 -24.67 5.38
C LEU A 442 -8.58 -24.80 5.97
N GLY A 443 -8.28 -25.95 6.59
CA GLY A 443 -6.99 -26.23 7.23
C GLY A 443 -6.98 -26.03 8.76
N ALA A 444 -5.88 -26.41 9.40
CA ALA A 444 -5.68 -26.25 10.84
C ALA A 444 -5.15 -24.85 11.15
N LYS A 445 -5.69 -24.20 12.19
CA LYS A 445 -5.24 -22.89 12.66
C LYS A 445 -3.77 -22.98 13.10
N ILE A 446 -2.90 -22.22 12.45
CA ILE A 446 -1.49 -22.09 12.82
C ILE A 446 -1.32 -20.80 13.64
N PRO A 447 -0.94 -20.87 14.93
CA PRO A 447 -0.67 -19.68 15.72
C PRO A 447 0.60 -18.97 15.20
N GLY A 448 0.55 -17.65 15.09
CA GLY A 448 1.70 -16.82 14.65
C GLY A 448 1.76 -16.50 13.15
N GLY A 449 0.79 -16.93 12.33
CA GLY A 449 0.68 -16.53 10.92
C GLY A 449 1.19 -17.55 9.90
N ILE A 450 1.34 -17.12 8.65
CA ILE A 450 1.71 -17.98 7.52
C ILE A 450 3.10 -17.59 7.03
N ILE A 451 4.00 -18.58 6.88
CA ILE A 451 5.35 -18.38 6.33
C ILE A 451 5.32 -18.68 4.82
N LEU A 452 5.72 -17.72 4.02
CA LEU A 452 5.92 -17.86 2.59
C LEU A 452 7.36 -18.26 2.27
N ASN A 453 7.53 -19.17 1.31
CA ASN A 453 8.85 -19.59 0.81
C ASN A 453 9.34 -18.67 -0.32
N VAL A 454 9.47 -17.38 0.00
CA VAL A 454 9.86 -16.31 -0.93
C VAL A 454 10.62 -15.25 -0.15
N SER A 455 11.66 -14.65 -0.73
CA SER A 455 12.31 -13.48 -0.12
C SER A 455 11.39 -12.26 -0.18
N TYR A 456 11.57 -11.35 0.77
CA TYR A 456 10.85 -10.08 0.79
C TYR A 456 11.18 -9.20 -0.43
N GLU A 457 12.44 -9.21 -0.90
CA GLU A 457 12.84 -8.51 -2.12
C GLU A 457 12.09 -9.03 -3.36
N ASP A 458 11.90 -10.35 -3.44
CA ASP A 458 11.17 -10.98 -4.54
C ASP A 458 9.68 -10.62 -4.49
N LEU A 459 9.10 -10.52 -3.28
CA LEU A 459 7.73 -10.07 -3.10
C LEU A 459 7.55 -8.62 -3.56
N LEU A 460 8.49 -7.73 -3.22
CA LEU A 460 8.51 -6.36 -3.72
C LEU A 460 8.63 -6.33 -5.24
N LEU A 461 9.52 -7.13 -5.83
CA LEU A 461 9.66 -7.25 -7.28
C LEU A 461 8.35 -7.69 -7.95
N PHE A 462 7.68 -8.72 -7.43
CA PHE A 462 6.38 -9.17 -7.96
C PHE A 462 5.31 -8.08 -7.84
N SER A 463 5.37 -7.27 -6.79
CA SER A 463 4.49 -6.12 -6.60
C SER A 463 4.69 -5.05 -7.71
N HIS A 464 5.95 -4.80 -8.10
CA HIS A 464 6.29 -3.89 -9.19
C HIS A 464 5.88 -4.43 -10.57
N ILE A 465 6.09 -5.74 -10.82
CA ILE A 465 5.71 -6.40 -12.07
C ILE A 465 4.21 -6.24 -12.36
N ARG A 466 3.39 -6.27 -11.30
CA ARG A 466 1.93 -6.13 -11.42
C ARG A 466 1.51 -4.77 -12.02
N ARG A 467 2.26 -3.69 -11.82
CA ARG A 467 1.95 -2.38 -12.41
C ARG A 467 2.04 -2.43 -13.94
N GLY A 468 3.05 -3.14 -14.43
CA GLY A 468 3.16 -3.51 -15.83
C GLY A 468 4.61 -3.63 -16.28
N LEU A 469 4.85 -4.49 -17.27
CA LEU A 469 6.17 -4.68 -17.87
C LEU A 469 6.82 -3.38 -18.38
N PRO A 470 6.09 -2.42 -18.98
CA PRO A 470 6.70 -1.19 -19.48
C PRO A 470 7.21 -0.23 -18.39
N ASN A 471 6.85 -0.46 -17.12
CA ASN A 471 7.13 0.44 -15.99
C ASN A 471 8.34 0.00 -15.18
N LEU A 472 8.71 -1.27 -15.31
CA LEU A 472 9.89 -1.84 -14.68
C LEU A 472 11.15 -1.19 -15.24
N GLN A 473 12.11 -0.96 -14.36
CA GLN A 473 13.46 -0.59 -14.75
C GLN A 473 14.18 -1.77 -15.41
N ILE A 474 15.29 -1.51 -16.10
CA ILE A 474 15.98 -2.55 -16.86
C ILE A 474 16.64 -3.59 -15.96
N ASP A 475 17.16 -3.17 -14.81
CA ASP A 475 17.70 -4.01 -13.75
C ASP A 475 16.62 -4.89 -13.13
N GLU A 476 15.46 -4.32 -12.78
CA GLU A 476 14.29 -5.06 -12.31
C GLU A 476 13.82 -6.09 -13.35
N LEU A 477 13.83 -5.76 -14.64
CA LEU A 477 13.49 -6.69 -15.72
C LEU A 477 14.46 -7.88 -15.80
N PHE A 478 15.77 -7.64 -15.67
CA PHE A 478 16.77 -8.70 -15.67
C PHE A 478 16.67 -9.57 -14.41
N LEU A 479 16.38 -8.98 -13.26
CA LEU A 479 16.12 -9.73 -12.02
C LEU A 479 14.82 -10.55 -12.13
N ALA A 480 13.79 -9.97 -12.73
CA ALA A 480 12.50 -10.60 -12.94
C ALA A 480 12.63 -11.83 -13.85
N SER A 481 13.31 -11.74 -14.99
CA SER A 481 13.38 -12.84 -15.95
C SER A 481 13.94 -14.14 -15.35
N GLY A 482 14.82 -14.06 -14.35
CA GLY A 482 15.36 -15.24 -13.66
C GLY A 482 14.49 -15.82 -12.53
N LYS A 483 13.54 -15.05 -11.98
CA LYS A 483 12.81 -15.40 -10.74
C LYS A 483 11.29 -15.52 -10.91
N VAL A 484 10.74 -15.01 -12.00
CA VAL A 484 9.28 -14.89 -12.20
C VAL A 484 8.53 -16.18 -12.52
N GLU A 485 9.22 -17.25 -12.90
CA GLU A 485 8.59 -18.56 -13.12
C GLU A 485 7.96 -19.10 -11.82
N ALA A 486 8.63 -18.89 -10.68
CA ALA A 486 8.11 -19.22 -9.36
C ALA A 486 6.81 -18.45 -9.05
N ALA A 487 6.65 -17.24 -9.59
CA ALA A 487 5.46 -16.42 -9.44
C ALA A 487 4.34 -16.73 -10.45
N GLY A 488 4.52 -17.73 -11.33
CA GLY A 488 3.54 -18.12 -12.35
C GLY A 488 3.51 -17.25 -13.59
N TYR A 489 4.52 -16.40 -13.79
CA TYR A 489 4.65 -15.62 -15.02
C TYR A 489 5.51 -16.35 -16.06
N VAL A 490 5.30 -15.98 -17.33
CA VAL A 490 6.04 -16.49 -18.48
C VAL A 490 7.30 -15.64 -18.67
N TYR A 491 8.48 -16.19 -18.34
CA TYR A 491 9.75 -15.46 -18.38
C TYR A 491 10.10 -14.92 -19.77
N GLN A 492 9.66 -15.58 -20.85
CA GLN A 492 9.91 -15.18 -22.23
C GLN A 492 9.35 -13.78 -22.57
N ILE A 493 8.30 -13.34 -21.87
CA ILE A 493 7.72 -12.01 -22.08
C ILE A 493 8.68 -10.92 -21.56
N PHE A 494 9.35 -11.18 -20.43
CA PHE A 494 10.36 -10.28 -19.86
C PHE A 494 11.60 -10.20 -20.75
N ASP A 495 12.08 -11.35 -21.23
CA ASP A 495 13.21 -11.44 -22.16
C ASP A 495 12.93 -10.69 -23.47
N ALA A 496 11.72 -10.81 -24.01
CA ALA A 496 11.30 -10.09 -25.20
C ALA A 496 11.23 -8.56 -24.97
N GLU A 497 10.74 -8.12 -23.82
CA GLU A 497 10.69 -6.69 -23.47
C GLU A 497 12.09 -6.11 -23.30
N ILE A 498 13.02 -6.82 -22.66
CA ILE A 498 14.44 -6.43 -22.56
C ILE A 498 15.03 -6.26 -23.97
N LEU A 499 14.82 -7.25 -24.83
CA LEU A 499 15.33 -7.23 -26.20
C LEU A 499 14.75 -6.07 -27.02
N ASN A 500 13.45 -5.80 -26.88
CA ASN A 500 12.77 -4.70 -27.55
C ASN A 500 13.30 -3.32 -27.08
N ARG A 501 13.56 -3.17 -25.78
CA ARG A 501 14.12 -1.94 -25.21
C ARG A 501 15.54 -1.67 -25.73
N ILE A 502 16.40 -2.69 -25.71
CA ILE A 502 17.77 -2.62 -26.24
C ILE A 502 17.75 -2.32 -27.74
N GLY A 503 16.90 -3.02 -28.51
CA GLY A 503 16.74 -2.80 -29.94
C GLY A 503 16.25 -1.39 -30.28
N THR A 504 15.31 -0.84 -29.51
CA THR A 504 14.80 0.51 -29.78
C THR A 504 15.89 1.58 -29.67
N VAL A 505 16.85 1.41 -28.74
CA VAL A 505 17.95 2.37 -28.54
C VAL A 505 19.08 2.15 -29.55
N ILE A 506 19.52 0.91 -29.76
CA ILE A 506 20.68 0.60 -30.63
C ILE A 506 20.43 1.06 -32.07
N PHE A 507 19.22 0.89 -32.58
CA PHE A 507 18.94 1.13 -33.99
C PHE A 507 18.65 2.59 -34.34
N LEU A 508 18.54 3.48 -33.35
CA LEU A 508 18.45 4.92 -33.59
C LEU A 508 19.69 5.46 -34.29
N LEU A 509 20.89 4.97 -33.92
CA LEU A 509 22.14 5.45 -34.48
C LEU A 509 22.29 5.11 -35.98
N PRO A 510 22.16 3.85 -36.44
CA PRO A 510 22.19 3.53 -37.87
C PRO A 510 21.16 4.32 -38.68
N MET A 511 19.95 4.51 -38.12
CA MET A 511 18.89 5.28 -38.76
C MET A 511 19.26 6.76 -38.91
N ALA A 512 19.88 7.36 -37.88
CA ALA A 512 20.40 8.72 -37.93
C ALA A 512 21.48 8.89 -39.00
N VAL A 513 22.38 7.91 -39.16
CA VAL A 513 23.40 7.93 -40.22
C VAL A 513 22.75 7.89 -41.60
N ILE A 514 21.80 6.97 -41.85
CA ILE A 514 21.06 6.89 -43.12
C ILE A 514 20.36 8.21 -43.43
N VAL A 515 19.75 8.81 -42.40
CA VAL A 515 19.05 10.08 -42.49
C VAL A 515 19.98 11.24 -42.85
N ILE A 516 21.19 11.30 -42.28
CA ILE A 516 22.23 12.27 -42.66
C ILE A 516 22.64 12.08 -44.13
N VAL A 517 22.82 10.83 -44.57
CA VAL A 517 23.17 10.48 -45.96
C VAL A 517 22.09 10.95 -46.94
N LEU A 518 20.82 10.70 -46.61
CA LEU A 518 19.67 11.17 -47.39
C LEU A 518 19.60 12.70 -47.42
N GLY A 519 19.81 13.36 -46.28
CA GLY A 519 19.86 14.82 -46.18
C GLY A 519 20.92 15.44 -47.10
N TRP A 520 22.11 14.82 -47.20
CA TRP A 520 23.15 15.28 -48.12
C TRP A 520 22.79 15.02 -49.60
N ARG A 521 22.24 13.83 -49.91
CA ARG A 521 21.86 13.46 -51.29
C ARG A 521 20.80 14.40 -51.87
N TYR A 522 19.82 14.76 -51.05
CA TYR A 522 18.70 15.61 -51.42
C TYR A 522 18.87 17.07 -50.98
N ARG A 523 20.12 17.52 -50.79
CA ARG A 523 20.41 18.90 -50.38
C ARG A 523 19.87 19.94 -51.37
N VAL A 524 19.45 21.09 -50.84
CA VAL A 524 18.88 22.16 -51.66
C VAL A 524 20.01 22.92 -52.36
N LYS A 525 20.00 22.93 -53.70
CA LYS A 525 20.98 23.63 -54.55
C LYS A 525 20.67 25.12 -54.76
N ALA A 526 19.48 25.58 -54.37
CA ALA A 526 19.01 26.95 -54.49
C ALA A 526 18.49 27.48 -53.13
N LYS A 527 18.22 28.78 -53.00
CA LYS A 527 17.67 29.33 -51.75
C LYS A 527 16.33 28.64 -51.39
N PRO A 528 16.12 28.27 -50.12
CA PRO A 528 14.90 27.60 -49.69
C PRO A 528 13.68 28.50 -49.96
N ARG A 529 12.70 27.99 -50.72
CA ARG A 529 11.39 28.64 -50.95
C ARG A 529 10.46 28.37 -49.76
N TYR A 530 9.28 29.01 -49.74
CA TYR A 530 8.22 28.82 -48.71
C TYR A 530 7.86 27.34 -48.44
N VAL A 531 8.09 26.44 -49.40
CA VAL A 531 7.92 24.98 -49.25
C VAL A 531 8.75 24.40 -48.09
N PHE A 532 9.90 24.99 -47.77
CA PHE A 532 10.74 24.55 -46.65
C PHE A 532 10.05 24.72 -45.28
N ILE A 533 9.24 25.77 -45.13
CA ILE A 533 8.49 26.02 -43.89
C ILE A 533 7.43 24.92 -43.68
N LEU A 534 6.82 24.43 -44.76
CA LEU A 534 5.86 23.33 -44.70
C LEU A 534 6.52 21.99 -44.32
N MET A 535 7.79 21.78 -44.67
CA MET A 535 8.53 20.57 -44.30
C MET A 535 8.85 20.49 -42.80
N LEU A 536 8.94 21.62 -42.11
CA LEU A 536 9.31 21.68 -40.69
C LEU A 536 8.35 20.90 -39.77
N PRO A 537 7.02 20.95 -39.94
CA PRO A 537 6.07 20.09 -39.21
C PRO A 537 5.83 18.72 -39.85
N VAL A 538 5.98 18.57 -41.17
CA VAL A 538 5.69 17.29 -41.88
C VAL A 538 6.75 16.24 -41.58
N LEU A 539 8.02 16.65 -41.48
CA LEU A 539 9.16 15.77 -41.39
C LEU A 539 9.20 14.96 -40.06
N PRO A 540 8.89 15.52 -38.88
CA PRO A 540 8.65 14.73 -37.66
C PRO A 540 7.53 13.71 -37.77
N VAL A 541 6.43 14.04 -38.46
CA VAL A 541 5.28 13.13 -38.60
C VAL A 541 5.68 11.91 -39.44
N VAL A 542 6.39 12.14 -40.55
CA VAL A 542 6.91 11.07 -41.40
C VAL A 542 7.91 10.21 -40.64
N PHE A 543 8.87 10.83 -39.94
CA PHE A 543 9.84 10.05 -39.15
C PHE A 543 9.21 9.32 -37.98
N HIS A 544 8.18 9.87 -37.35
CA HIS A 544 7.43 9.17 -36.30
C HIS A 544 6.75 7.92 -36.86
N GLY A 545 6.10 8.01 -38.03
CA GLY A 545 5.56 6.83 -38.72
C GLY A 545 6.62 5.77 -39.04
N PHE A 546 7.80 6.19 -39.49
CA PHE A 546 8.91 5.28 -39.77
C PHE A 546 9.46 4.61 -38.50
N VAL A 547 9.69 5.38 -37.43
CA VAL A 547 10.10 4.87 -36.10
C VAL A 547 9.06 3.88 -35.57
N PHE A 548 7.77 4.18 -35.72
CA PHE A 548 6.67 3.32 -35.25
C PHE A 548 6.60 1.99 -36.00
N LEU A 549 6.68 2.02 -37.34
CA LEU A 549 6.73 0.80 -38.16
C LEU A 549 7.95 -0.04 -37.81
N TYR A 550 9.11 0.62 -37.69
CA TYR A 550 10.35 -0.01 -37.28
C TYR A 550 10.19 -0.72 -35.92
N ARG A 551 9.74 0.00 -34.88
CA ARG A 551 9.54 -0.58 -33.53
C ARG A 551 8.55 -1.74 -33.55
N SER A 552 7.45 -1.62 -34.30
CA SER A 552 6.45 -2.68 -34.39
C SER A 552 6.99 -3.96 -35.04
N VAL A 553 7.75 -3.82 -36.12
CA VAL A 553 8.39 -4.97 -36.81
C VAL A 553 9.42 -5.62 -35.89
N PHE A 554 10.26 -4.82 -35.25
CA PHE A 554 11.27 -5.34 -34.32
C PHE A 554 10.64 -5.98 -33.09
N ASN A 555 9.60 -5.41 -32.49
CA ASN A 555 8.92 -6.04 -31.35
C ASN A 555 8.37 -7.42 -31.73
N THR A 556 7.72 -7.54 -32.89
CA THR A 556 7.16 -8.81 -33.38
C THR A 556 8.27 -9.84 -33.66
N LEU A 557 9.37 -9.41 -34.30
CA LEU A 557 10.53 -10.27 -34.55
C LEU A 557 11.24 -10.68 -33.26
N GLY A 558 11.35 -9.78 -32.29
CA GLY A 558 11.96 -10.03 -30.99
C GLY A 558 11.22 -11.09 -30.21
N ILE A 559 9.89 -10.97 -30.11
CA ILE A 559 9.03 -11.98 -29.48
C ILE A 559 9.21 -13.33 -30.19
N TRP A 560 9.15 -13.36 -31.53
CA TRP A 560 9.31 -14.59 -32.30
C TRP A 560 10.69 -15.24 -32.09
N LEU A 561 11.77 -14.45 -32.07
CA LEU A 561 13.13 -14.94 -31.86
C LEU A 561 13.32 -15.50 -30.43
N VAL A 562 12.86 -14.78 -29.41
CA VAL A 562 12.96 -15.24 -28.01
C VAL A 562 12.23 -16.57 -27.82
N LEU A 563 11.04 -16.71 -28.42
CA LEU A 563 10.27 -17.95 -28.36
C LEU A 563 10.92 -19.11 -29.14
N SER A 564 11.62 -18.82 -30.25
CA SER A 564 12.15 -19.86 -31.15
C SER A 564 13.56 -20.34 -30.79
N ILE A 565 14.46 -19.43 -30.42
CA ILE A 565 15.89 -19.72 -30.24
C ILE A 565 16.43 -19.31 -28.85
N GLY A 566 15.58 -18.73 -28.00
CA GLY A 566 15.97 -18.26 -26.66
C GLY A 566 16.63 -16.88 -26.63
N PHE A 567 16.72 -16.27 -25.45
CA PHE A 567 17.16 -14.89 -25.26
C PHE A 567 18.59 -14.62 -25.75
N THR A 568 19.56 -15.48 -25.40
CA THR A 568 20.98 -15.26 -25.74
C THR A 568 21.21 -15.28 -27.25
N ALA A 569 20.62 -16.25 -27.97
CA ALA A 569 20.72 -16.32 -29.42
C ALA A 569 19.97 -15.15 -30.09
N ALA A 570 18.78 -14.78 -29.57
CA ALA A 570 18.02 -13.63 -30.07
C ALA A 570 18.81 -12.31 -29.92
N LEU A 571 19.50 -12.12 -28.79
CA LEU A 571 20.37 -10.96 -28.55
C LEU A 571 21.53 -10.89 -29.56
N VAL A 572 22.20 -12.01 -29.82
CA VAL A 572 23.27 -12.08 -30.83
C VAL A 572 22.75 -11.71 -32.22
N VAL A 573 21.57 -12.21 -32.60
CA VAL A 573 20.93 -11.86 -33.87
C VAL A 573 20.61 -10.36 -33.92
N TYR A 574 20.10 -9.76 -32.85
CA TYR A 574 19.83 -8.31 -32.79
C TYR A 574 21.09 -7.47 -32.98
N ILE A 575 22.17 -7.81 -32.27
CA ILE A 575 23.45 -7.12 -32.38
C ILE A 575 24.02 -7.29 -33.79
N PHE A 576 23.95 -8.51 -34.35
CA PHE A 576 24.40 -8.77 -35.71
C PHE A 576 23.61 -7.96 -36.75
N VAL A 577 22.29 -7.95 -36.67
CA VAL A 577 21.43 -7.15 -37.57
C VAL A 577 21.74 -5.65 -37.41
N ALA A 578 21.87 -5.16 -36.19
CA ALA A 578 22.26 -3.77 -35.94
C ALA A 578 23.64 -3.44 -36.55
N ALA A 579 24.61 -4.32 -36.39
CA ALA A 579 25.95 -4.16 -36.97
C ALA A 579 25.92 -4.18 -38.51
N VAL A 580 25.13 -5.07 -39.12
CA VAL A 580 24.94 -5.11 -40.58
C VAL A 580 24.28 -3.82 -41.08
N ILE A 581 23.21 -3.34 -40.42
CA ILE A 581 22.57 -2.08 -40.81
C ILE A 581 23.53 -0.89 -40.64
N MET A 582 24.34 -0.89 -39.58
CA MET A 582 25.37 0.12 -39.37
C MET A 582 26.47 0.05 -40.44
N LEU A 583 26.91 -1.14 -40.82
CA LEU A 583 27.89 -1.32 -41.88
C LEU A 583 27.33 -0.87 -43.23
N VAL A 584 26.09 -1.23 -43.55
CA VAL A 584 25.40 -0.78 -44.76
C VAL A 584 25.23 0.75 -44.74
N SER A 585 24.86 1.36 -43.61
CA SER A 585 24.73 2.80 -43.51
C SER A 585 26.07 3.52 -43.73
N LEU A 586 27.16 2.96 -43.22
CA LEU A 586 28.53 3.45 -43.45
C LEU A 586 28.98 3.23 -44.90
N ILE A 587 28.65 2.11 -45.53
CA ILE A 587 28.92 1.89 -46.96
C ILE A 587 28.15 2.90 -47.81
N VAL A 588 26.88 3.15 -47.51
CA VAL A 588 26.06 4.13 -48.25
C VAL A 588 26.59 5.55 -48.04
N LEU A 589 27.07 5.87 -46.83
CA LEU A 589 27.80 7.12 -46.54
C LEU A 589 29.08 7.23 -47.37
N ALA A 590 29.87 6.15 -47.46
CA ALA A 590 31.09 6.08 -48.25
C ALA A 590 30.82 6.08 -49.76
N ALA A 591 29.71 5.49 -50.23
CA ALA A 591 29.35 5.39 -51.64
C ALA A 591 28.88 6.73 -52.25
N GLN A 592 28.59 7.74 -51.41
CA GLN A 592 28.41 9.13 -51.90
C GLN A 592 29.69 9.77 -52.47
N HIS A 593 30.80 9.02 -52.43
CA HIS A 593 32.09 9.29 -53.04
C HIS A 593 32.10 9.16 -54.57
N SER A 594 31.18 8.38 -55.16
CA SER A 594 31.05 8.18 -56.61
C SER A 594 29.82 8.90 -57.15
#